data_AF-A0A1T5NCU4-F1
#
_entry.id   AF-A0A1T5NCU4-F1
#
_cell.length_a   1.000
_cell.length_b   1.000
_cell.length_c   1.000
_cell.angle_alpha   90.00
_cell.angle_beta   90.00
_cell.angle_gamma   90.00
#
_symmetry.space_group_name_H-M   'P 1'
#
loop_
_entity.id
_entity.type
_entity.pdbx_description
1 polymer ?
#
loop_
_entity_poly.entity_id
_entity_poly.type
_entity_poly.pdbx_seq_one_letter_code
_entity_poly.pdbx_strand_id
1 'polypeptide(L)'
;MPDSLNGHVPAHESWRYILRVMEDETILFKTKLAHILSDNFERSHLRHLEVFQQRFLKMDEQISLLRHEVRDLQEAMLCSNEQTTRPASVTILQKMLTEKMDRIQSSFDILASDFQLYLKEHFPSN
;
A
#
# COMPACT_ATOMS: atom_id res chain seq x y z
N MET A 1 -30.58 -16.29 23.12
CA MET A 1 -29.41 -16.82 22.39
C MET A 1 -29.14 -15.92 21.20
N PRO A 2 -28.19 -14.97 21.32
CA PRO A 2 -27.55 -14.45 20.11
C PRO A 2 -26.01 -14.36 20.25
N ASP A 3 -25.39 -14.06 19.12
CA ASP A 3 -23.98 -13.72 18.88
C ASP A 3 -23.01 -14.86 18.55
N SER A 4 -22.98 -15.16 17.25
CA SER A 4 -21.80 -15.67 16.56
C SER A 4 -21.67 -14.98 15.21
N LEU A 5 -21.49 -13.65 15.24
CA LEU A 5 -21.00 -12.84 14.11
C LEU A 5 -19.58 -12.36 14.45
N ASN A 6 -18.69 -13.33 14.65
CA ASN A 6 -17.24 -13.17 14.70
C ASN A 6 -16.71 -14.39 13.95
N GLY A 7 -15.87 -14.32 12.94
CA GLY A 7 -15.18 -13.20 12.34
C GLY A 7 -14.37 -13.86 11.25
N HIS A 8 -14.74 -13.62 10.00
CA HIS A 8 -13.85 -13.89 8.90
C HIS A 8 -14.07 -12.74 7.95
N VAL A 9 -13.50 -11.58 8.28
CA VAL A 9 -13.14 -10.63 7.22
C VAL A 9 -12.29 -11.47 6.27
N PRO A 10 -12.77 -11.78 5.06
CA PRO A 10 -11.99 -12.59 4.16
C PRO A 10 -10.71 -11.81 3.86
N ALA A 11 -9.56 -12.49 3.81
CA ALA A 11 -8.23 -11.85 3.73
C ALA A 11 -8.13 -10.78 2.62
N HIS A 12 -8.95 -10.88 1.58
CA HIS A 12 -9.04 -9.89 0.50
C HIS A 12 -9.67 -8.54 0.91
N GLU A 13 -10.61 -8.51 1.85
CA GLU A 13 -11.19 -7.26 2.37
C GLU A 13 -10.17 -6.52 3.22
N SER A 14 -9.39 -7.23 4.04
CA SER A 14 -8.25 -6.65 4.75
C SER A 14 -7.17 -6.13 3.80
N TRP A 15 -6.87 -6.83 2.70
CA TRP A 15 -5.89 -6.35 1.72
C TRP A 15 -6.34 -5.08 1.01
N ARG A 16 -7.62 -4.98 0.65
CA ARG A 16 -8.17 -3.74 0.07
C ARG A 16 -8.07 -2.57 1.04
N TYR A 17 -8.36 -2.81 2.32
CA TYR A 17 -8.22 -1.80 3.35
C TYR A 17 -6.76 -1.35 3.50
N ILE A 18 -5.82 -2.30 3.63
CA ILE A 18 -4.39 -1.99 3.78
C ILE A 18 -3.88 -1.19 2.57
N LEU A 19 -4.20 -1.61 1.35
CA LEU A 19 -3.81 -0.90 0.13
C LEU A 19 -4.37 0.53 0.08
N ARG A 20 -5.61 0.74 0.53
CA ARG A 20 -6.19 2.08 0.64
C ARG A 20 -5.45 2.94 1.66
N VAL A 21 -5.15 2.40 2.85
CA VAL A 21 -4.40 3.12 3.89
C VAL A 21 -3.03 3.56 3.34
N MET A 22 -2.32 2.66 2.67
CA MET A 22 -1.03 2.97 2.05
C MET A 22 -1.13 4.04 0.95
N GLU A 23 -2.19 4.00 0.13
CA GLU A 23 -2.47 5.00 -0.91
C GLU A 23 -2.70 6.38 -0.28
N ASP A 24 -3.56 6.46 0.73
CA ASP A 24 -3.88 7.69 1.46
C ASP A 24 -2.64 8.29 2.15
N GLU A 25 -1.82 7.46 2.79
CA GLU A 25 -0.56 7.92 3.40
C GLU A 25 0.47 8.36 2.36
N THR A 26 0.57 7.67 1.22
CA THR A 26 1.46 8.10 0.12
C THR A 26 1.02 9.46 -0.43
N ILE A 27 -0.29 9.71 -0.54
CA ILE A 27 -0.84 11.03 -0.90
C ILE A 27 -0.45 12.09 0.13
N LEU A 28 -0.55 11.77 1.43
CA LEU A 28 -0.15 12.68 2.49
C LEU A 28 1.34 13.03 2.40
N PHE A 29 2.22 12.05 2.18
CA PHE A 29 3.65 12.30 2.04
C PHE A 29 3.98 13.14 0.80
N LYS A 30 3.35 12.87 -0.35
CA LYS A 30 3.51 13.70 -1.55
C LYS A 30 2.99 15.13 -1.33
N THR A 31 1.93 15.31 -0.56
CA THR A 31 1.40 16.64 -0.20
C THR A 31 2.40 17.40 0.67
N LYS A 32 3.00 16.74 1.67
CA LYS A 32 4.06 17.34 2.50
C LYS A 32 5.29 17.69 1.66
N LEU A 33 5.70 16.80 0.76
CA LEU A 33 6.79 17.06 -0.18
C LEU A 33 6.50 18.30 -1.03
N ALA A 34 5.30 18.41 -1.59
CA ALA A 34 4.88 19.56 -2.37
C ALA A 34 4.90 20.86 -1.54
N HIS A 35 4.50 20.80 -0.27
CA HIS A 35 4.56 21.95 0.63
C HIS A 35 6.01 22.43 0.87
N ILE A 36 6.92 21.49 1.15
CA ILE A 36 8.36 21.80 1.31
C ILE A 36 8.93 22.43 0.04
N LEU A 37 8.56 21.90 -1.12
CA LEU A 37 9.00 22.44 -2.41
C LEU A 37 8.39 23.81 -2.75
N SER A 38 7.23 24.14 -2.16
CA SER A 38 6.58 25.45 -2.34
C SER A 38 7.15 26.54 -1.43
N ASP A 39 7.77 26.15 -0.32
CA ASP A 39 8.44 27.07 0.61
C ASP A 39 9.89 27.36 0.19
N ASN A 40 10.50 28.38 0.81
CA ASN A 40 11.93 28.64 0.64
C ASN A 40 12.75 27.56 1.37
N PHE A 41 13.05 26.45 0.68
CA PHE A 41 13.93 25.39 1.19
C PHE A 41 15.36 25.51 0.62
N GLU A 42 16.33 24.96 1.34
CA GLU A 42 17.71 24.93 0.89
C GLU A 42 17.87 23.97 -0.30
N ARG A 43 18.43 24.46 -1.42
CA ARG A 43 18.58 23.65 -2.65
C ARG A 43 19.43 22.38 -2.47
N SER A 44 20.25 22.31 -1.43
CA SER A 44 21.02 21.10 -1.07
C SER A 44 20.11 19.90 -0.78
N HIS A 45 18.86 20.14 -0.35
CA HIS A 45 17.86 19.11 -0.09
C HIS A 45 17.14 18.61 -1.34
N LEU A 46 17.18 19.36 -2.46
CA LEU A 46 16.41 19.04 -3.67
C LEU A 46 16.66 17.61 -4.18
N ARG A 47 17.93 17.18 -4.19
CA ARG A 47 18.29 15.83 -4.61
C ARG A 47 17.65 14.75 -3.74
N HIS A 48 17.61 14.95 -2.42
CA HIS A 48 17.01 13.98 -1.50
C HIS A 48 15.48 13.95 -1.65
N LEU A 49 14.86 15.12 -1.80
CA LEU A 49 13.42 15.23 -2.06
C LEU A 49 13.01 14.55 -3.38
N GLU A 50 13.82 14.69 -4.43
CA GLU A 50 13.59 14.00 -5.72
C GLU A 50 13.66 12.48 -5.57
N VAL A 51 14.60 11.95 -4.78
CA VAL A 51 14.67 10.51 -4.46
C VAL A 51 13.39 10.04 -3.77
N PHE A 52 12.88 10.79 -2.78
CA PHE A 52 11.60 10.46 -2.14
C PHE A 52 10.44 10.51 -3.12
N GLN A 53 10.36 11.53 -3.97
CA GLN A 53 9.33 11.63 -5.01
C GLN A 53 9.32 10.39 -5.92
N GLN A 54 10.50 9.96 -6.41
CA GLN A 54 10.62 8.75 -7.23
C GLN A 54 10.17 7.50 -6.48
N ARG A 55 10.54 7.37 -5.19
CA ARG A 55 10.11 6.24 -4.34
C ARG A 55 8.60 6.22 -4.12
N PHE A 56 7.97 7.39 -3.90
CA PHE A 56 6.51 7.48 -3.78
C PHE A 56 5.79 7.10 -5.07
N LEU A 57 6.26 7.58 -6.22
CA LEU A 57 5.68 7.21 -7.52
C LEU A 57 5.76 5.70 -7.78
N LYS A 58 6.91 5.09 -7.46
CA LYS A 58 7.07 3.63 -7.55
C LYS A 58 6.12 2.89 -6.60
N MET A 59 5.91 3.42 -5.40
CA MET A 59 4.98 2.83 -4.43
C MET A 59 3.52 2.93 -4.94
N ASP A 60 3.11 4.07 -5.51
CA ASP A 60 1.78 4.23 -6.12
C ASP A 60 1.54 3.18 -7.22
N GLU A 61 2.53 2.97 -8.09
CA GLU A 61 2.47 1.97 -9.15
C GLU A 61 2.27 0.56 -8.58
N GLN A 62 3.07 0.20 -7.57
CA GLN A 62 2.99 -1.12 -6.91
C GLN A 62 1.65 -1.34 -6.20
N ILE A 63 1.14 -0.33 -5.48
CA ILE A 63 -0.17 -0.35 -4.84
C ILE A 63 -1.27 -0.54 -5.88
N SER A 64 -1.20 0.20 -6.99
CA SER A 64 -2.22 0.10 -8.05
C SER A 64 -2.21 -1.29 -8.69
N LEU A 65 -1.04 -1.83 -9.04
CA LEU A 65 -0.91 -3.18 -9.58
C LEU A 65 -1.49 -4.23 -8.62
N LEU A 66 -1.14 -4.18 -7.33
CA LEU A 66 -1.64 -5.16 -6.37
C LEU A 66 -3.16 -5.03 -6.16
N ARG A 67 -3.70 -3.82 -6.20
CA ARG A 67 -5.15 -3.57 -6.14
C ARG A 67 -5.88 -4.19 -7.34
N HIS A 68 -5.29 -4.14 -8.54
CA HIS A 68 -5.82 -4.86 -9.69
C HIS A 68 -5.80 -6.37 -9.47
N GLU A 69 -4.66 -6.93 -9.06
CA GLU A 69 -4.55 -8.38 -8.84
C GLU A 69 -5.48 -8.89 -7.72
N VAL A 70 -5.69 -8.11 -6.65
CA VAL A 70 -6.64 -8.45 -5.57
C VAL A 70 -8.09 -8.46 -6.09
N ARG A 71 -8.45 -7.52 -6.97
CA ARG A 71 -9.78 -7.52 -7.61
C ARG A 71 -9.94 -8.74 -8.52
N ASP A 72 -8.94 -9.06 -9.31
CA ASP A 72 -8.99 -10.19 -10.24
C ASP A 72 -9.12 -11.52 -9.46
N LEU A 73 -8.47 -11.64 -8.30
CA LEU A 73 -8.67 -12.76 -7.37
C LEU A 73 -10.13 -12.81 -6.85
N GLN A 74 -10.73 -11.67 -6.50
CA GLN A 74 -12.12 -11.62 -6.04
C GLN A 74 -13.09 -12.09 -7.13
N GLU A 75 -12.90 -11.61 -8.36
CA GLU A 75 -13.70 -12.04 -9.52
C GLU A 75 -13.55 -13.55 -9.76
N ALA A 76 -12.33 -14.08 -9.72
CA ALA A 76 -12.06 -15.51 -9.85
C ALA A 76 -12.73 -16.35 -8.75
N MET A 77 -12.80 -15.84 -7.51
CA MET A 77 -13.50 -16.52 -6.41
C MET A 77 -15.02 -16.51 -6.61
N LEU A 78 -15.59 -15.40 -7.09
CA LEU A 78 -17.03 -15.27 -7.33
C LEU A 78 -17.49 -16.21 -8.46
N CYS A 79 -16.73 -16.30 -9.55
CA CYS A 79 -17.04 -17.21 -10.66
C CYS A 79 -16.89 -18.70 -10.30
N SER A 80 -16.04 -19.03 -9.32
CA SER A 80 -15.79 -20.43 -8.91
C SER A 80 -16.84 -21.00 -7.94
N ASN A 81 -17.77 -20.18 -7.44
CA ASN A 81 -18.77 -20.60 -6.44
C ASN A 81 -19.92 -21.44 -7.02
N GLU A 82 -20.04 -21.56 -8.35
CA GLU A 82 -21.18 -22.24 -8.98
C GLU A 82 -21.02 -23.77 -9.09
N GLN A 83 -19.82 -24.34 -8.90
CA GLN A 83 -19.61 -25.80 -8.92
C GLN A 83 -18.24 -26.19 -8.33
N THR A 84 -18.27 -26.88 -7.19
CA THR A 84 -17.21 -27.78 -6.68
C THR A 84 -15.91 -27.11 -6.18
N THR A 85 -15.30 -27.72 -5.16
CA THR A 85 -13.98 -27.49 -4.55
C THR A 85 -13.12 -26.37 -5.15
N ARG A 86 -12.80 -25.35 -4.32
CA ARG A 86 -11.96 -24.21 -4.66
C ARG A 86 -10.70 -24.65 -5.44
N PRO A 87 -10.52 -24.21 -6.70
CA PRO A 87 -9.50 -24.76 -7.57
C PRO A 87 -8.10 -24.43 -7.05
N ALA A 88 -7.16 -25.38 -7.18
CA ALA A 88 -5.79 -25.22 -6.70
C ALA A 88 -5.09 -23.94 -7.21
N SER A 89 -5.50 -23.46 -8.39
CA SER A 89 -5.06 -22.19 -8.98
C SER A 89 -5.40 -20.97 -8.13
N VAL A 90 -6.59 -20.92 -7.51
CA VAL A 90 -7.02 -19.81 -6.63
C VAL A 90 -6.21 -19.80 -5.34
N THR A 91 -5.89 -20.97 -4.79
CA THR A 91 -5.06 -21.09 -3.59
C THR A 91 -3.62 -20.66 -3.85
N ILE A 92 -3.05 -21.02 -5.00
CA ILE A 92 -1.71 -20.58 -5.43
C ILE A 92 -1.70 -19.05 -5.61
N LEU A 93 -2.69 -18.51 -6.31
CA LEU A 93 -2.81 -17.06 -6.51
C LEU A 93 -2.95 -16.30 -5.18
N GLN A 94 -3.76 -16.81 -4.25
CA GLN A 94 -3.89 -16.23 -2.92
C GLN A 94 -2.55 -16.22 -2.18
N LYS A 95 -1.79 -17.32 -2.20
CA LYS A 95 -0.47 -17.37 -1.54
C LYS A 95 0.51 -16.37 -2.15
N MET A 96 0.57 -16.31 -3.48
CA MET A 96 1.43 -15.34 -4.18
C MET A 96 1.05 -13.89 -3.83
N LEU A 97 -0.24 -13.60 -3.73
CA LEU A 97 -0.72 -12.27 -3.36
C LEU A 97 -0.41 -11.92 -1.91
N THR A 98 -0.49 -12.88 -0.98
CA THR A 98 -0.03 -12.68 0.40
C THR A 98 1.43 -12.26 0.43
N GLU A 99 2.31 -13.00 -0.27
CA GLU A 99 3.74 -12.70 -0.29
C GLU A 99 4.04 -11.34 -0.94
N LYS A 100 3.28 -10.94 -1.97
CA LYS A 100 3.40 -9.61 -2.58
C LYS A 100 2.92 -8.51 -1.63
N MET A 101 1.81 -8.72 -0.92
CA MET A 101 1.27 -7.78 0.05
C MET A 101 2.27 -7.54 1.18
N ASP A 102 2.84 -8.60 1.76
CA ASP A 102 3.83 -8.50 2.84
C ASP A 102 5.07 -7.72 2.39
N ARG A 103 5.55 -7.96 1.17
CA ARG A 103 6.70 -7.24 0.59
C ARG A 103 6.40 -5.76 0.37
N ILE A 104 5.25 -5.44 -0.19
CA ILE A 104 4.84 -4.05 -0.46
C ILE A 104 4.64 -3.30 0.85
N GLN A 105 3.98 -3.92 1.83
CA GLN A 105 3.80 -3.34 3.16
C GLN A 105 5.15 -3.07 3.84
N SER A 106 6.06 -4.05 3.85
CA SER A 106 7.41 -3.86 4.41
C SER A 106 8.18 -2.74 3.70
N SER A 107 8.08 -2.66 2.36
CA SER A 107 8.73 -1.60 1.59
C SER A 107 8.12 -0.22 1.87
N PHE A 108 6.83 -0.17 2.15
CA PHE A 108 6.12 1.05 2.51
C PHE A 108 6.53 1.52 3.91
N ASP A 109 6.56 0.63 4.89
CA ASP A 109 6.97 0.96 6.26
C ASP A 109 8.38 1.55 6.30
N ILE A 110 9.30 0.98 5.51
CA ILE A 110 10.67 1.51 5.36
C ILE A 110 10.63 2.91 4.73
N LEU A 111 9.89 3.10 3.63
CA LEU A 111 9.79 4.39 2.95
C LEU A 111 9.17 5.47 3.86
N ALA A 112 8.11 5.13 4.59
CA ALA A 112 7.44 6.00 5.54
C ALA A 112 8.41 6.40 6.67
N SER A 113 9.09 5.43 7.26
CA SER A 113 10.09 5.67 8.31
C SER A 113 11.24 6.54 7.82
N ASP A 114 11.82 6.24 6.65
CA ASP A 114 12.91 7.02 6.05
C ASP A 114 12.49 8.48 5.82
N PHE A 115 11.28 8.68 5.28
CA PHE A 115 10.78 10.02 4.99
C PHE A 115 10.49 10.79 6.28
N GLN A 116 9.84 10.17 7.26
CA GLN A 116 9.57 10.81 8.55
C GLN A 116 10.86 11.18 9.29
N LEU A 117 11.86 10.31 9.28
CA LEU A 117 13.16 10.59 9.87
C LEU A 117 13.82 11.79 9.18
N TYR A 118 13.84 11.79 7.85
CA TYR A 118 14.36 12.90 7.06
C TYR A 118 13.66 14.23 7.36
N LEU A 119 12.33 14.23 7.44
CA LEU A 119 11.56 15.41 7.82
C LEU A 119 11.90 15.89 9.23
N LYS A 120 12.04 14.98 10.19
CA LYS A 120 12.40 15.34 11.56
C LYS A 120 13.79 15.98 11.66
N GLU A 121 14.74 15.51 10.87
CA GLU A 121 16.12 16.00 10.87
C GLU A 121 16.28 17.34 10.17
N HIS A 122 15.58 17.56 9.06
CA HIS A 122 15.79 18.72 8.18
C HIS A 122 14.64 19.72 8.15
N PHE A 123 13.45 19.33 8.58
CA PHE A 123 12.23 20.15 8.57
C PHE A 123 11.42 20.01 9.89
N PRO A 124 12.02 20.21 11.07
CA PRO A 124 11.37 20.00 12.37
C PRO A 124 10.22 20.98 12.68
N SER A 125 10.05 22.02 11.86
CA SER A 125 9.04 23.07 12.02
C SER A 125 7.82 22.90 11.10
N ASN A 126 7.75 21.83 10.31
CA ASN A 126 6.65 21.49 9.38
C ASN A 126 5.87 20.24 9.79
#